data_AF-S9QNN0-F1
#
_entry.id   AF-S9QNN0-F1
#
_cell.length_a   1.000
_cell.length_b   1.000
_cell.length_c   1.000
_cell.angle_alpha   90.00
_cell.angle_beta   90.00
_cell.angle_gamma   90.00
#
_symmetry.space_group_name_H-M   'P 1'
#
loop_
_entity.id
_entity.type
_entity.pdbx_description
1 polymer ?
#
loop_
_entity_poly.entity_id
_entity_poly.type
_entity_poly.pdbx_seq_one_letter_code
_entity_poly.pdbx_strand_id
1 'polypeptide(L)'
;MFYVPTIGAAEVGWVDIEPILKAEAEGLAEALRSSLARGNPEAPSPGRDPDKALIVKATGSKKWRDFEKRALSVTILCHPDHYEIIPMIKNKLKRWSFNHEQTARIPIDAGLEGVAQWAASYLKSHNEP
;
A
#
# COMPACT_ATOMS: atom_id res chain seq x y z
N MET A 1 -0.75 3.62 12.08
CA MET A 1 -1.33 4.35 10.94
C MET A 1 -1.00 3.69 9.61
N PHE A 2 -2.04 3.38 8.85
CA PHE A 2 -2.00 2.86 7.49
C PHE A 2 -2.60 3.87 6.52
N TYR A 3 -2.07 3.88 5.30
CA TYR A 3 -2.57 4.67 4.19
C TYR A 3 -2.87 3.71 3.04
N VAL A 4 -4.13 3.63 2.64
CA VAL A 4 -4.63 2.72 1.61
C VAL A 4 -5.02 3.57 0.39
N PRO A 5 -4.14 3.68 -0.63
CA PRO A 5 -4.48 4.40 -1.84
C PRO A 5 -5.50 3.62 -2.65
N THR A 6 -6.41 4.36 -3.31
CA THR A 6 -7.14 3.79 -4.44
C THR A 6 -6.17 3.70 -5.62
N ILE A 7 -6.16 2.59 -6.37
CA ILE A 7 -5.25 2.39 -7.50
C ILE A 7 -6.00 2.64 -8.81
N GLY A 8 -5.61 3.65 -9.57
CA GLY A 8 -6.14 3.94 -10.91
C GLY A 8 -5.34 3.26 -12.03
N ALA A 9 -6.01 3.00 -13.14
CA ALA A 9 -5.42 2.55 -14.40
C ALA A 9 -5.07 3.77 -15.28
N ALA A 10 -3.79 4.03 -15.53
CA ALA A 10 -3.31 5.10 -16.38
C ALA A 10 -2.53 4.54 -17.58
N GLU A 11 -2.28 5.37 -18.60
CA GLU A 11 -1.46 4.99 -19.76
C GLU A 11 -0.06 4.50 -19.37
N VAL A 12 0.48 5.02 -18.27
CA VAL A 12 1.79 4.66 -17.73
C VAL A 12 1.77 3.44 -16.80
N GLY A 13 0.61 2.81 -16.61
CA GLY A 13 0.39 1.70 -15.70
C GLY A 13 -0.48 2.06 -14.50
N TRP A 14 -0.23 1.42 -13.35
CA TRP A 14 -1.02 1.60 -12.14
C TRP A 14 -0.51 2.78 -11.30
N VAL A 15 -1.42 3.64 -10.85
CA VAL A 15 -1.08 4.89 -10.16
C VAL A 15 -1.96 5.09 -8.93
N ASP A 16 -1.43 5.68 -7.87
CA ASP A 16 -2.24 6.08 -6.72
C ASP A 16 -3.17 7.23 -7.13
N ILE A 17 -4.44 7.14 -6.75
CA ILE A 17 -5.46 8.19 -6.92
C ILE A 17 -6.21 8.46 -5.61
N GLU A 18 -6.93 9.57 -5.56
CA GLU A 18 -7.81 9.89 -4.43
C GLU A 18 -9.07 9.00 -4.44
N PRO A 19 -9.62 8.63 -3.27
CA PRO A 19 -9.10 8.95 -1.95
C PRO A 19 -7.94 8.03 -1.54
N ILE A 20 -6.98 8.60 -0.80
CA ILE A 20 -6.10 7.81 0.07
C ILE A 20 -6.78 7.67 1.43
N LEU A 21 -7.26 6.46 1.73
CA LEU A 21 -7.92 6.16 2.99
C LEU A 21 -6.88 6.05 4.11
N LYS A 22 -7.18 6.66 5.26
CA LYS A 22 -6.32 6.65 6.44
C LYS A 22 -7.00 5.83 7.53
N ALA A 23 -6.30 4.84 8.08
CA ALA A 23 -6.85 3.95 9.08
C ALA A 23 -5.81 3.53 10.13
N GLU A 24 -6.25 3.31 11.37
CA GLU A 24 -5.48 2.51 12.33
C GLU A 24 -5.72 1.01 12.10
N ALA A 25 -5.04 0.16 12.87
CA ALA A 25 -5.09 -1.29 12.68
C ALA A 25 -6.53 -1.83 12.71
N GLU A 26 -7.35 -1.33 13.63
CA GLU A 26 -8.75 -1.73 13.82
C GLU A 26 -9.64 -1.35 12.63
N GLY A 27 -9.29 -0.29 11.89
CA GLY A 27 -10.05 0.19 10.73
C GLY A 27 -9.50 -0.27 9.38
N LEU A 28 -8.38 -1.00 9.35
CA LEU A 28 -7.66 -1.31 8.13
C LEU A 28 -8.46 -2.23 7.19
N ALA A 29 -9.16 -3.23 7.74
CA ALA A 29 -9.97 -4.15 6.93
C ALA A 29 -11.08 -3.41 6.15
N GLU A 30 -11.73 -2.42 6.80
CA GLU A 30 -12.75 -1.60 6.15
C GLU A 30 -12.15 -0.65 5.10
N ALA A 31 -10.99 -0.07 5.38
CA ALA A 31 -10.28 0.75 4.39
C ALA A 31 -9.88 -0.06 3.15
N LEU A 32 -9.38 -1.29 3.34
CA LEU A 32 -9.06 -2.20 2.24
C LEU A 32 -10.32 -2.57 1.44
N ARG A 33 -11.42 -2.90 2.13
CA ARG A 33 -12.71 -3.22 1.52
C ARG A 33 -13.23 -2.07 0.66
N SER A 34 -13.19 -0.86 1.22
CA SER A 34 -13.59 0.37 0.53
C SER A 34 -12.69 0.67 -0.67
N SER A 35 -11.40 0.40 -0.61
CA SER A 35 -10.48 0.56 -1.73
C SER A 35 -10.74 -0.46 -2.84
N LEU A 36 -10.94 -1.74 -2.48
CA LEU A 36 -11.22 -2.81 -3.44
C LEU A 36 -12.57 -2.61 -4.14
N ALA A 37 -13.60 -2.14 -3.42
CA ALA A 37 -14.92 -1.87 -3.98
C ALA A 37 -14.90 -0.77 -5.05
N ARG A 38 -13.92 0.16 -5.01
CA ARG A 38 -13.73 1.18 -6.05
C ARG A 38 -13.10 0.60 -7.32
N GLY A 39 -12.49 -0.58 -7.24
CA GLY A 39 -11.76 -1.19 -8.34
C GLY A 39 -10.59 -0.33 -8.82
N ASN A 40 -10.28 -0.43 -10.11
CA ASN A 40 -9.20 0.31 -10.73
C ASN A 40 -9.72 1.21 -11.85
N PRO A 41 -10.33 2.36 -11.53
CA PRO A 41 -10.88 3.25 -12.53
C PRO A 41 -9.78 3.87 -13.39
N GLU A 42 -10.12 4.28 -14.60
CA GLU A 42 -9.21 5.04 -15.46
C GLU A 42 -8.81 6.36 -14.79
N ALA A 43 -7.53 6.71 -14.91
CA ALA A 43 -6.95 7.89 -14.28
C ALA A 43 -5.91 8.55 -15.18
N PRO A 44 -5.76 9.89 -15.10
CA PRO A 44 -4.69 10.57 -15.80
C PRO A 44 -3.33 10.15 -15.23
N SER A 45 -2.33 10.05 -16.10
CA SER A 45 -0.95 9.81 -15.70
C SER A 45 -0.47 10.93 -14.77
N PRO A 46 0.01 10.63 -13.55
CA PRO A 46 0.49 11.64 -12.63
C PRO A 46 1.77 12.29 -13.16
N GLY A 47 2.01 13.53 -12.75
CA GLY A 47 3.28 14.20 -13.02
C GLY A 47 4.46 13.47 -12.37
N ARG A 48 5.67 13.67 -12.91
CA ARG A 48 6.90 12.99 -12.44
C ARG A 48 7.48 13.55 -11.13
N ASP A 49 6.85 14.53 -10.52
CA ASP A 49 7.33 15.19 -9.30
C ASP A 49 6.94 14.37 -8.06
N PRO A 50 7.89 13.64 -7.42
CA PRO A 50 7.56 12.76 -6.30
C PRO A 50 7.14 13.53 -5.05
N ASP A 51 7.55 14.80 -4.90
CA ASP A 51 7.14 15.62 -3.75
C ASP A 51 5.67 16.05 -3.86
N LYS A 52 5.06 15.89 -5.05
CA LYS A 52 3.62 16.08 -5.29
C LYS A 52 2.82 14.78 -5.30
N ALA A 53 3.44 13.64 -4.98
CA ALA A 53 2.72 12.37 -4.89
C ALA A 53 1.60 12.47 -3.85
N LEU A 54 0.44 11.87 -4.15
CA LEU A 54 -0.73 11.96 -3.28
C LEU A 54 -0.45 11.45 -1.86
N ILE A 55 0.38 10.42 -1.72
CA ILE A 55 0.77 9.89 -0.40
C ILE A 55 1.59 10.88 0.44
N VAL A 56 2.41 11.72 -0.19
CA VAL A 56 3.17 12.78 0.50
C VAL A 56 2.20 13.81 1.07
N LYS A 57 1.19 14.22 0.28
CA LYS A 57 0.10 15.08 0.73
C LYS A 57 -0.73 14.43 1.85
N ALA A 58 -1.14 13.18 1.69
CA ALA A 58 -1.98 12.46 2.66
C ALA A 58 -1.29 12.27 4.03
N THR A 59 0.04 12.11 4.03
CA THR A 59 0.84 11.97 5.26
C THR A 59 1.23 13.31 5.89
N GLY A 60 1.00 14.44 5.20
CA GLY A 60 1.46 15.76 5.62
C GLY A 60 2.97 15.96 5.50
N SER A 61 3.66 15.09 4.76
CA SER A 61 5.10 15.19 4.52
C SER A 61 5.38 16.32 3.54
N LYS A 62 6.48 17.07 3.75
CA LYS A 62 6.87 18.14 2.81
C LYS A 62 7.72 17.63 1.65
N LYS A 63 8.40 16.50 1.85
CA LYS A 63 9.35 15.90 0.91
C LYS A 63 9.14 14.40 0.89
N TRP A 64 9.19 13.82 -0.30
CA TRP A 64 9.13 12.38 -0.54
C TRP A 64 10.14 11.63 0.31
N ARG A 65 11.38 12.12 0.36
CA ARG A 65 12.48 11.47 1.10
C ARG A 65 12.21 11.33 2.60
N ASP A 66 11.46 12.27 3.19
CA ASP A 66 11.17 12.25 4.63
C ASP A 66 10.01 11.32 4.98
N PHE A 67 9.08 11.15 4.03
CA PHE A 67 8.07 10.09 4.08
C PHE A 67 8.72 8.72 3.92
N GLU A 68 9.49 8.54 2.85
CA GLU A 68 10.06 7.25 2.44
C GLU A 68 10.96 6.62 3.50
N LYS A 69 11.77 7.42 4.22
CA LYS A 69 12.64 6.92 5.30
C LYS A 69 11.90 6.22 6.44
N ARG A 70 10.60 6.52 6.61
CA ARG A 70 9.77 6.05 7.73
C ARG A 70 8.62 5.16 7.26
N ALA A 71 8.55 4.89 5.95
CA ALA A 71 7.46 4.16 5.35
C ALA A 71 7.83 2.70 5.16
N LEU A 72 6.87 1.83 5.46
CA LEU A 72 6.81 0.49 4.90
C LEU A 72 5.82 0.53 3.73
N SER A 73 6.09 -0.22 2.69
CA SER A 73 5.19 -0.33 1.54
C SER A 73 4.93 -1.80 1.25
N VAL A 74 3.68 -2.12 0.95
CA VAL A 74 3.22 -3.47 0.66
C VAL A 74 2.26 -3.40 -0.53
N THR A 75 2.32 -4.41 -1.40
CA THR A 75 1.34 -4.63 -2.46
C THR A 75 0.45 -5.79 -2.04
N ILE A 76 -0.86 -5.64 -2.21
CA ILE A 76 -1.84 -6.71 -1.95
C ILE A 76 -2.50 -7.04 -3.28
N LEU A 77 -2.41 -8.30 -3.69
CA LEU A 77 -3.09 -8.86 -4.86
C LEU A 77 -4.19 -9.80 -4.38
N CYS A 78 -5.37 -9.70 -4.99
CA CYS A 78 -6.50 -10.58 -4.70
C CYS A 78 -6.58 -11.65 -5.79
N HIS A 79 -6.35 -12.91 -5.42
CA HIS A 79 -6.54 -14.08 -6.26
C HIS A 79 -7.84 -14.81 -5.86
N PRO A 80 -8.36 -15.75 -6.67
CA PRO A 80 -9.61 -16.45 -6.36
C PRO A 80 -9.59 -17.25 -5.05
N ASP A 81 -8.42 -17.75 -4.64
CA ASP A 81 -8.23 -18.65 -3.50
C ASP A 81 -7.41 -18.04 -2.35
N HIS A 82 -6.73 -16.90 -2.57
CA HIS A 82 -5.93 -16.24 -1.55
C HIS A 82 -5.68 -14.75 -1.84
N TYR A 83 -5.28 -14.03 -0.80
CA TYR A 83 -4.58 -12.76 -0.92
C TYR A 83 -3.08 -12.99 -0.94
N GLU A 84 -2.38 -12.42 -1.91
CA GLU A 84 -0.92 -12.37 -1.95
C GLU A 84 -0.45 -11.00 -1.46
N ILE A 85 0.35 -10.99 -0.40
CA ILE A 85 0.88 -9.76 0.20
C ILE A 85 2.39 -9.73 -0.03
N ILE A 86 2.85 -8.74 -0.78
CA ILE A 86 4.24 -8.61 -1.21
C ILE A 86 4.82 -7.35 -0.56
N PRO A 87 5.68 -7.48 0.46
CA PRO A 87 6.41 -6.33 0.98
C PRO A 87 7.31 -5.71 -0.08
N MET A 88 7.51 -4.41 -0.01
CA MET A 88 8.47 -3.69 -0.84
C MET A 88 9.77 -3.48 -0.07
N ILE A 89 10.90 -3.56 -0.76
CA ILE A 89 12.23 -3.26 -0.23
C ILE A 89 12.92 -2.21 -1.08
N LYS A 90 13.86 -1.47 -0.49
CA LYS A 90 14.78 -0.60 -1.23
C LYS A 90 15.93 -1.40 -1.82
N ASN A 91 16.01 -1.40 -3.16
CA ASN A 91 17.14 -2.01 -3.86
C ASN A 91 18.43 -1.16 -3.74
N LYS A 92 19.54 -1.64 -4.32
CA LYS A 92 20.85 -0.94 -4.32
C LYS A 92 20.79 0.47 -4.92
N LEU A 93 19.82 0.76 -5.78
CA LEU A 93 19.58 2.08 -6.38
C LEU A 93 18.60 2.94 -5.57
N LYS A 94 18.25 2.52 -4.34
CA LYS A 94 17.28 3.17 -3.45
C LYS A 94 15.88 3.28 -4.04
N ARG A 95 15.53 2.43 -5.02
CA ARG A 95 14.18 2.34 -5.57
C ARG A 95 13.40 1.25 -4.84
N TRP A 96 12.10 1.46 -4.69
CA TRP A 96 11.22 0.41 -4.19
C TRP A 96 11.13 -0.71 -5.21
N SER A 97 11.25 -1.96 -4.75
CA SER A 97 11.08 -3.18 -5.54
C SER A 97 10.37 -4.23 -4.69
N PHE A 98 9.71 -5.19 -5.33
CA PHE A 98 9.10 -6.31 -4.61
C PHE A 98 10.15 -7.11 -3.84
N ASN A 99 9.84 -7.44 -2.60
CA ASN A 99 10.57 -8.38 -1.77
C ASN A 99 9.87 -9.74 -1.80
N HIS A 100 10.09 -10.49 -2.89
CA HIS A 100 9.44 -11.79 -3.07
C HIS A 100 9.84 -12.85 -2.02
N GLU A 101 10.95 -12.64 -1.30
CA GLU A 101 11.39 -13.52 -0.22
C GLU A 101 10.50 -13.43 1.03
N GLN A 102 9.77 -12.32 1.20
CA GLN A 102 8.87 -12.10 2.33
C GLN A 102 7.39 -12.10 1.91
N THR A 103 7.08 -12.62 0.73
CA THR A 103 5.70 -12.74 0.28
C THR A 103 4.91 -13.63 1.23
N ALA A 104 3.77 -13.13 1.69
CA ALA A 104 2.81 -13.87 2.48
C ALA A 104 1.58 -14.23 1.63
N ARG A 105 0.97 -15.38 1.93
CA ARG A 105 -0.33 -15.77 1.37
C ARG A 105 -1.33 -15.93 2.48
N ILE A 106 -2.43 -15.20 2.39
CA ILE A 106 -3.54 -15.28 3.33
C ILE A 106 -4.70 -15.98 2.62
N PRO A 107 -5.18 -17.12 3.12
CA PRO A 107 -6.36 -17.80 2.57
C PRO A 107 -7.56 -16.86 2.41
N ILE A 108 -8.33 -17.03 1.33
CA ILE A 108 -9.45 -16.12 1.01
C ILE A 108 -10.55 -16.13 2.10
N ASP A 109 -10.71 -17.25 2.82
CA ASP A 109 -11.68 -17.43 3.92
C ASP A 109 -11.31 -16.64 5.19
N ALA A 110 -10.04 -16.28 5.36
CA ALA A 110 -9.60 -15.36 6.41
C ALA A 110 -10.02 -13.90 6.14
N GLY A 111 -10.45 -13.58 4.91
CA GLY A 111 -10.95 -12.27 4.52
C GLY A 111 -9.90 -11.15 4.62
N LEU A 112 -10.37 -9.91 4.51
CA LEU A 112 -9.53 -8.71 4.64
C LEU A 112 -9.09 -8.48 6.09
N GLU A 113 -9.77 -9.09 7.04
CA GLU A 113 -9.42 -9.13 8.45
C GLU A 113 -8.07 -9.83 8.66
N GLY A 114 -7.85 -10.97 7.99
CA GLY A 114 -6.55 -11.66 8.01
C GLY A 114 -5.43 -10.82 7.39
N VAL A 115 -5.72 -10.13 6.28
CA VAL A 115 -4.78 -9.19 5.65
C VAL A 115 -4.43 -8.02 6.58
N ALA A 116 -5.43 -7.44 7.24
CA ALA A 116 -5.24 -6.35 8.20
C ALA A 116 -4.42 -6.80 9.41
N GLN A 117 -4.68 -8.00 9.93
CA GLN A 117 -3.92 -8.58 11.05
C GLN A 117 -2.45 -8.85 10.67
N TRP A 118 -2.22 -9.35 9.45
CA TRP A 118 -0.88 -9.52 8.91
C TRP A 118 -0.15 -8.17 8.82
N ALA A 119 -0.80 -7.14 8.26
CA ALA A 119 -0.20 -5.81 8.09
C ALA A 119 0.12 -5.14 9.44
N ALA A 120 -0.74 -5.32 10.44
CA ALA A 120 -0.49 -4.87 11.81
C ALA A 120 0.71 -5.57 12.45
N SER A 121 0.84 -6.89 12.25
CA SER A 121 1.99 -7.66 12.74
C SER A 121 3.28 -7.25 12.05
N TYR A 122 3.24 -7.07 10.73
CA TYR A 122 4.38 -6.62 9.93
C TYR A 122 4.86 -5.22 10.34
N LEU A 123 3.93 -4.29 10.59
CA LEU A 123 4.26 -2.96 11.09
C LEU A 123 4.92 -3.03 12.48
N LYS A 124 4.46 -3.90 13.37
CA LYS A 124 5.05 -4.07 14.71
C LYS A 124 6.47 -4.61 14.63
N SER A 125 6.71 -5.66 13.83
CA SER A 125 8.02 -6.30 13.72
C SER A 125 9.13 -5.40 13.14
N HIS A 126 8.76 -4.30 12.49
CA HIS A 126 9.70 -3.33 11.90
C HIS A 126 9.83 -2.03 12.72
N ASN A 127 9.06 -1.91 13.80
CA ASN A 127 9.14 -0.80 14.75
C ASN A 127 9.71 -1.22 16.10
N GLU A 128 9.96 -2.52 16.33
CA GLU A 128 10.71 -3.00 17.48
C GLU A 128 12.20 -2.65 17.32
N PRO A 129 12.86 -2.10 18.37
CA PRO A 129 14.23 -1.59 18.33
C PRO A 129 15.31 -2.67 18.16
#